data_AF-A0AAD1RDY1-F1
#
_entry.id   AF-A0AAD1RDY1-F1
#
_cell.length_a   1.000
_cell.length_b   1.000
_cell.length_c   1.000
_cell.angle_alpha   90.00
_cell.angle_beta   90.00
_cell.angle_gamma   90.00
#
_symmetry.space_group_name_H-M   'P 1'
#
loop_
_entity.id
_entity.type
_entity.pdbx_description
1 polymer ?
#
loop_
_entity_poly.entity_id
_entity_poly.type
_entity_poly.pdbx_seq_one_letter_code
_entity_poly.pdbx_strand_id
1 'polypeptide(L)'
;MDRQGGLGIPHLNADYSASILSPLITAFHQDPRPEWLVIESTYTEGHDITTLAWIPHSHRPKYKTMLPTTRLSLSIWDKHQTKSWPSAHPSPAMKLQALTTLIPYFNAKMWTSHGVTYLHQLLDKGNLISFVRLQTEYQVPQSLLFSHMQIKSWFHKYRPPKAQPEQSMQLSTAEQMCLQTKPPTKPMSQLYHEIIRKAYLTKPSFIAAWELDLNMKLTDTQWLHIFSANKHLTMCASHVEISRKIIYRWHIVPTKLKHINTQSTGKFWRCMDQPGTTYHIWWSCPKIVLFWEQISKLIKTTTKVVMPPQPVLYLLQLFPPNIVKSVKYLTYHILIAALQLIGRNWLSVHTPQLSACIKIIESTKRYKTIARKTRPAKKFWVAAWEMWDTYIVESPPNSNKHE
;
A
#
# COMPACT_ATOMS: atom_id res chain seq x y z
N MET A 1 -1.36 -9.05 -13.00
CA MET A 1 -1.60 -10.45 -12.59
C MET A 1 -2.89 -10.54 -11.76
N ASP A 2 -4.05 -10.27 -12.35
CA ASP A 2 -5.38 -10.46 -11.70
C ASP A 2 -5.86 -11.93 -11.72
N ARG A 3 -4.93 -12.89 -11.62
CA ARG A 3 -5.27 -14.33 -11.60
C ARG A 3 -4.71 -15.10 -10.41
N GLN A 4 -4.12 -14.44 -9.41
CA GLN A 4 -3.60 -15.13 -8.23
C GLN A 4 -3.97 -14.40 -6.94
N GLY A 5 -5.07 -14.83 -6.33
CA GLY A 5 -5.19 -14.91 -4.87
C GLY A 5 -5.76 -13.71 -4.13
N GLY A 6 -7.05 -13.48 -4.29
CA GLY A 6 -7.91 -12.76 -3.33
C GLY A 6 -9.33 -13.28 -3.52
N LEU A 7 -10.22 -13.18 -2.53
CA LEU A 7 -11.60 -13.70 -2.53
C LEU A 7 -12.53 -13.13 -3.64
N GLY A 8 -11.99 -12.54 -4.72
CA GLY A 8 -12.74 -11.74 -5.69
C GLY A 8 -13.30 -10.45 -5.08
N ILE A 9 -12.87 -10.10 -3.85
CA ILE A 9 -13.39 -8.94 -3.13
C ILE A 9 -12.79 -7.68 -3.78
N PRO A 10 -13.62 -6.72 -4.23
CA PRO A 10 -13.14 -5.48 -4.81
C PRO A 10 -12.33 -4.71 -3.77
N HIS A 11 -11.30 -3.98 -4.23
CA HIS A 11 -10.55 -3.09 -3.35
C HIS A 11 -11.47 -1.92 -2.94
N LEU A 12 -12.16 -2.05 -1.80
CA LEU A 12 -13.26 -1.17 -1.36
C LEU A 12 -12.92 0.32 -1.43
N ASN A 13 -11.69 0.70 -1.07
CA ASN A 13 -11.25 2.09 -1.11
C ASN A 13 -11.05 2.60 -2.55
N ALA A 14 -10.60 1.74 -3.47
CA ALA A 14 -10.47 2.09 -4.88
C ALA A 14 -11.85 2.14 -5.55
N ASP A 15 -12.73 1.22 -5.20
CA ASP A 15 -14.12 1.17 -5.69
C ASP A 15 -14.92 2.39 -5.23
N TYR A 16 -14.84 2.72 -3.93
CA TYR A 16 -15.41 3.94 -3.35
C TYR A 16 -14.85 5.21 -4.01
N SER A 17 -13.53 5.27 -4.23
CA SER A 17 -12.93 6.44 -4.89
C SER A 17 -13.38 6.53 -6.36
N ALA A 18 -13.45 5.41 -7.07
CA ALA A 18 -13.90 5.37 -8.46
C ALA A 18 -15.39 5.72 -8.61
N SER A 19 -16.25 5.31 -7.67
CA SER A 19 -17.68 5.63 -7.72
C SER A 19 -17.96 7.12 -7.51
N ILE A 20 -17.20 7.79 -6.64
CA ILE A 20 -17.31 9.24 -6.43
C ILE A 20 -16.69 10.03 -7.59
N LEU A 21 -15.56 9.58 -8.14
CA LEU A 21 -14.88 10.27 -9.23
C LEU A 21 -15.55 10.06 -10.61
N SER A 22 -16.29 8.97 -10.79
CA SER A 22 -16.94 8.65 -12.06
C SER A 22 -17.93 9.73 -12.52
N PRO A 23 -18.90 10.19 -11.69
CA PRO A 23 -19.78 11.32 -12.04
C PRO A 23 -19.00 12.59 -12.36
N LEU A 24 -17.92 12.87 -11.64
CA LEU A 24 -17.07 14.05 -11.88
C LEU A 24 -16.38 13.99 -13.24
N ILE A 25 -15.87 12.81 -13.66
CA ILE A 25 -15.29 12.64 -15.00
C ILE A 25 -16.36 12.78 -16.08
N THR A 26 -17.54 12.19 -15.89
CA THR A 26 -18.65 12.32 -16.84
C THR A 26 -19.09 13.78 -16.99
N ALA A 27 -19.04 14.57 -15.91
CA ALA A 27 -19.37 15.99 -15.95
C ALA A 27 -18.46 16.82 -16.88
N PHE A 28 -17.25 16.35 -17.22
CA PHE A 28 -16.40 17.02 -18.22
C PHE A 28 -16.96 16.93 -19.65
N HIS A 29 -17.81 15.93 -19.94
CA HIS A 29 -18.28 15.59 -21.30
C HIS A 29 -19.75 15.94 -21.55
N GLN A 30 -20.49 16.39 -20.54
CA GLN A 30 -21.93 16.57 -20.65
C GLN A 30 -22.29 17.96 -21.18
N ASP A 31 -22.72 17.98 -22.44
CA ASP A 31 -23.42 19.09 -23.09
C ASP A 31 -24.71 18.54 -23.75
N PRO A 32 -25.92 18.93 -23.30
CA PRO A 32 -26.24 19.99 -22.34
C PRO A 32 -25.88 19.62 -20.89
N ARG A 33 -25.61 20.66 -20.09
CA ARG A 33 -25.20 20.51 -18.70
C ARG A 33 -26.32 19.91 -17.85
N PRO A 34 -26.06 18.89 -17.03
CA PRO A 34 -27.05 18.36 -16.10
C PRO A 34 -27.40 19.38 -15.00
N GLU A 35 -28.65 19.32 -14.53
CA GLU A 35 -29.20 20.24 -13.54
C GLU A 35 -28.43 20.23 -12.21
N TRP A 36 -27.91 19.07 -11.80
CA TRP A 36 -27.15 18.97 -10.55
C TRP A 36 -25.85 19.79 -10.57
N LEU A 37 -25.19 19.94 -11.72
CA LEU A 37 -24.01 20.81 -11.86
C LEU A 37 -24.39 22.29 -11.76
N VAL A 38 -25.58 22.66 -12.26
CA VAL A 38 -26.12 24.02 -12.12
C VAL A 38 -26.35 24.31 -10.64
N ILE A 39 -26.96 23.38 -9.91
CA ILE A 39 -27.16 23.48 -8.47
C ILE A 39 -25.81 23.63 -7.75
N GLU A 40 -24.82 22.78 -8.03
CA GLU A 40 -23.49 22.90 -7.41
C GLU A 40 -22.80 24.24 -7.68
N SER A 41 -22.99 24.81 -8.87
CA SER A 41 -22.40 26.11 -9.24
C SER A 41 -22.93 27.27 -8.37
N THR A 42 -24.14 27.16 -7.85
CA THR A 42 -24.72 28.19 -6.95
C THR A 42 -24.03 28.23 -5.59
N TYR A 43 -23.58 27.08 -5.08
CA TYR A 43 -22.89 26.94 -3.79
C TYR A 43 -21.37 27.18 -3.88
N THR A 44 -20.85 27.37 -5.09
CA THR A 44 -19.41 27.50 -5.38
C THR A 44 -19.07 28.86 -6.00
N GLU A 45 -19.91 29.88 -5.74
CA GLU A 45 -19.71 31.26 -6.22
C GLU A 45 -19.64 31.35 -7.75
N GLY A 46 -20.36 30.46 -8.46
CA GLY A 46 -20.39 30.41 -9.93
C GLY A 46 -19.23 29.63 -10.56
N HIS A 47 -18.37 28.98 -9.77
CA HIS A 47 -17.30 28.12 -10.29
C HIS A 47 -17.80 26.69 -10.54
N ASP A 48 -17.49 26.15 -11.71
CA ASP A 48 -17.81 24.75 -12.01
C ASP A 48 -16.90 23.79 -11.21
N ILE A 49 -17.47 22.70 -10.68
CA ILE A 49 -16.72 21.64 -9.99
C ILE A 49 -15.61 21.06 -10.89
N THR A 50 -15.84 20.98 -12.21
CA THR A 50 -14.82 20.52 -13.17
C THR A 50 -13.62 21.46 -13.25
N THR A 51 -13.82 22.74 -12.95
CA THR A 51 -12.77 23.77 -12.90
C THR A 51 -12.06 23.73 -11.54
N LEU A 52 -12.82 23.58 -10.45
CA LEU A 52 -12.30 23.48 -9.08
C LEU A 52 -11.39 22.26 -8.87
N ALA A 53 -11.65 21.15 -9.55
CA ALA A 53 -10.84 19.94 -9.49
C ALA A 53 -9.35 20.20 -9.83
N TRP A 54 -9.06 21.13 -10.74
CA TRP A 54 -7.68 21.44 -11.16
C TRP A 54 -7.00 22.55 -10.34
N ILE A 55 -7.75 23.22 -9.45
CA ILE A 55 -7.25 24.30 -8.61
C ILE A 55 -6.68 23.70 -7.30
N PRO A 56 -5.48 24.13 -6.84
CA PRO A 56 -4.92 23.69 -5.56
C PRO A 56 -5.84 24.02 -4.39
N HIS A 57 -5.86 23.15 -3.38
CA HIS A 57 -6.74 23.29 -2.23
C HIS A 57 -6.72 24.69 -1.58
N SER A 58 -5.55 25.31 -1.47
CA SER A 58 -5.37 26.64 -0.84
C SER A 58 -6.05 27.80 -1.56
N HIS A 59 -6.38 27.66 -2.84
CA HIS A 59 -6.96 28.72 -3.68
C HIS A 59 -8.45 28.47 -4.00
N ARG A 60 -9.07 27.43 -3.43
CA ARG A 60 -10.50 27.15 -3.63
C ARG A 60 -11.37 28.02 -2.71
N PRO A 61 -12.66 28.25 -3.08
CA PRO A 61 -13.63 28.91 -2.21
C PRO A 61 -13.74 28.24 -0.83
N LYS A 62 -14.18 29.00 0.18
CA LYS A 62 -14.20 28.54 1.57
C LYS A 62 -15.11 27.31 1.74
N TYR A 63 -14.66 26.31 2.50
CA TYR A 63 -15.41 25.07 2.77
C TYR A 63 -16.82 25.22 3.35
N LYS A 64 -17.15 26.37 3.94
CA LYS A 64 -18.47 26.62 4.54
C LYS A 64 -19.56 26.84 3.49
N THR A 65 -19.20 27.28 2.28
CA THR A 65 -20.17 27.56 1.21
C THR A 65 -20.46 26.32 0.36
N MET A 66 -19.52 25.37 0.30
CA MET A 66 -19.63 24.16 -0.54
C MET A 66 -20.51 23.05 0.06
N LEU A 67 -21.23 22.36 -0.82
CA LEU A 67 -21.99 21.15 -0.48
C LEU A 67 -21.07 20.01 0.01
N PRO A 68 -21.54 19.16 0.94
CA PRO A 68 -20.76 18.02 1.45
C PRO A 68 -20.27 17.07 0.35
N THR A 69 -21.09 16.83 -0.68
CA THR A 69 -20.77 15.97 -1.83
C THR A 69 -19.61 16.54 -2.66
N THR A 70 -19.66 17.84 -2.97
CA THR A 70 -18.60 18.55 -3.71
C THR A 70 -17.29 18.53 -2.93
N ARG A 71 -17.33 18.75 -1.61
CA ARG A 71 -16.15 18.67 -0.74
C ARG A 71 -15.52 17.28 -0.77
N LEU A 72 -16.35 16.24 -0.68
CA LEU A 72 -15.88 14.85 -0.72
C LEU A 72 -15.22 14.54 -2.06
N SER A 73 -15.88 14.85 -3.18
CA SER A 73 -15.34 14.63 -4.53
C SER A 73 -14.01 15.32 -4.75
N LEU A 74 -13.89 16.59 -4.36
CA LEU A 74 -12.65 17.36 -4.45
C LEU A 74 -11.54 16.79 -3.54
N SER A 75 -11.88 16.34 -2.33
CA SER A 75 -10.90 15.74 -1.41
C SER A 75 -10.33 14.41 -1.94
N ILE A 76 -11.18 13.57 -2.55
CA ILE A 76 -10.79 12.31 -3.17
C ILE A 76 -9.96 12.59 -4.42
N TRP A 77 -10.34 13.61 -5.20
CA TRP A 77 -9.58 14.08 -6.36
C TRP A 77 -8.15 14.48 -5.95
N ASP A 78 -7.98 15.35 -4.95
CA ASP A 78 -6.65 15.79 -4.48
C ASP A 78 -5.78 14.65 -3.94
N LYS A 79 -6.40 13.70 -3.22
CA LYS A 79 -5.72 12.49 -2.72
C LYS A 79 -5.15 11.65 -3.85
N HIS A 80 -5.84 11.57 -4.99
CA HIS A 80 -5.38 10.85 -6.17
C HIS A 80 -4.49 11.70 -7.08
N GLN A 81 -4.62 13.03 -7.08
CA GLN A 81 -3.68 13.91 -7.79
C GLN A 81 -2.27 13.80 -7.24
N THR A 82 -2.13 13.75 -5.91
CA THR A 82 -0.84 13.67 -5.23
C THR A 82 -0.18 12.29 -5.30
N LYS A 83 -0.98 11.21 -5.39
CA LYS A 83 -0.50 9.82 -5.32
C LYS A 83 -0.57 9.06 -6.64
N SER A 84 -1.46 9.45 -7.55
CA SER A 84 -1.89 8.63 -8.68
C SER A 84 -1.91 9.37 -10.02
N TRP A 85 -2.06 10.69 -10.10
CA TRP A 85 -1.95 11.44 -11.37
C TRP A 85 -0.55 12.08 -11.48
N PRO A 86 0.29 11.68 -12.46
CA PRO A 86 1.67 12.12 -12.53
C PRO A 86 1.85 13.48 -13.22
N SER A 87 0.80 14.20 -13.58
CA SER A 87 0.96 15.59 -14.00
C SER A 87 1.13 16.46 -12.77
N ALA A 88 2.38 16.83 -12.52
CA ALA A 88 2.65 17.84 -11.54
C ALA A 88 1.91 19.13 -11.91
N HIS A 89 1.35 19.83 -10.92
CA HIS A 89 0.68 21.09 -11.15
C HIS A 89 1.64 22.05 -11.87
N PRO A 90 1.24 22.73 -12.96
CA PRO A 90 -0.09 22.69 -13.58
C PRO A 90 -0.34 21.52 -14.54
N SER A 91 -1.52 20.88 -14.41
CA SER A 91 -1.95 19.82 -15.32
C SER A 91 -2.30 20.40 -16.70
N PRO A 92 -1.84 19.78 -17.80
CA PRO A 92 -2.22 20.20 -19.16
C PRO A 92 -3.73 20.10 -19.44
N ALA A 93 -4.47 19.30 -18.65
CA ALA A 93 -5.92 19.14 -18.78
C ALA A 93 -6.74 20.25 -18.10
N MET A 94 -6.07 21.19 -17.42
CA MET A 94 -6.72 22.32 -16.75
C MET A 94 -7.42 23.25 -17.74
N LYS A 95 -8.69 23.60 -17.47
CA LYS A 95 -9.43 24.63 -18.22
C LYS A 95 -8.86 26.03 -17.91
N LEU A 96 -8.79 26.91 -18.91
CA LEU A 96 -8.33 28.29 -18.71
C LEU A 96 -9.24 29.10 -17.76
N GLN A 97 -10.52 28.71 -17.66
CA GLN A 97 -11.43 29.28 -16.66
C GLN A 97 -10.93 29.08 -15.23
N ALA A 98 -10.12 28.06 -14.95
CA ALA A 98 -9.54 27.88 -13.61
C ALA A 98 -8.52 28.96 -13.26
N LEU A 99 -7.86 29.55 -14.27
CA LEU A 99 -6.85 30.60 -14.06
C LEU A 99 -7.47 31.92 -13.58
N THR A 100 -8.77 32.14 -13.74
CA THR A 100 -9.44 33.34 -13.19
C THR A 100 -9.38 33.40 -11.67
N THR A 101 -9.28 32.24 -11.00
CA THR A 101 -9.12 32.15 -9.54
C THR A 101 -7.66 32.26 -9.09
N LEU A 102 -6.71 31.99 -9.99
CA LEU A 102 -5.28 31.88 -9.68
C LEU A 102 -4.49 33.13 -10.09
N ILE A 103 -4.97 33.86 -11.09
CA ILE A 103 -4.34 35.05 -11.64
C ILE A 103 -5.31 36.22 -11.48
N PRO A 104 -4.93 37.28 -10.73
CA PRO A 104 -5.76 38.48 -10.59
C PRO A 104 -6.11 39.10 -11.94
N TYR A 105 -7.38 39.49 -12.12
CA TYR A 105 -7.91 40.18 -13.30
C TYR A 105 -7.80 39.40 -14.63
N PHE A 106 -7.61 38.08 -14.58
CA PHE A 106 -7.54 37.26 -15.79
C PHE A 106 -8.93 37.08 -16.44
N ASN A 107 -9.04 37.42 -17.73
CA ASN A 107 -10.28 37.25 -18.50
C ASN A 107 -10.24 35.99 -19.37
N ALA A 108 -10.76 34.88 -18.84
CA ALA A 108 -10.83 33.61 -19.58
C ALA A 108 -11.83 33.63 -20.75
N LYS A 109 -12.88 34.46 -20.72
CA LYS A 109 -13.96 34.44 -21.73
C LYS A 109 -13.44 34.78 -23.12
N MET A 110 -12.50 35.71 -23.21
CA MET A 110 -11.86 36.13 -24.46
C MET A 110 -10.97 35.03 -25.07
N TRP A 111 -10.40 34.16 -24.26
CA TRP A 111 -9.63 33.02 -24.76
C TRP A 111 -10.56 31.94 -25.32
N THR A 112 -11.64 31.64 -24.59
CA THR A 112 -12.65 30.66 -25.01
C THR A 112 -13.33 31.06 -26.33
N SER A 113 -13.57 32.35 -26.56
CA SER A 113 -14.18 32.84 -27.81
C SER A 113 -13.31 32.63 -29.05
N HIS A 114 -11.99 32.47 -28.86
CA HIS A 114 -11.02 32.18 -29.92
C HIS A 114 -10.64 30.68 -29.95
N GLY A 115 -11.42 29.81 -29.30
CA GLY A 115 -11.22 28.35 -29.34
C GLY A 115 -10.16 27.80 -28.38
N VAL A 116 -9.56 28.65 -27.54
CA VAL A 116 -8.59 28.21 -26.51
C VAL A 116 -9.31 27.99 -25.18
N THR A 117 -9.48 26.72 -24.81
CA THR A 117 -10.25 26.30 -23.64
C THR A 117 -9.41 25.58 -22.59
N TYR A 118 -8.35 24.88 -23.00
CA TYR A 118 -7.50 24.07 -22.14
C TYR A 118 -6.03 24.52 -22.17
N LEU A 119 -5.30 24.24 -21.09
CA LEU A 119 -3.89 24.61 -20.96
C LEU A 119 -2.99 23.86 -21.96
N HIS A 120 -3.27 22.59 -22.30
CA HIS A 120 -2.47 21.84 -23.28
C HIS A 120 -2.43 22.49 -24.67
N GLN A 121 -3.45 23.28 -25.04
CA GLN A 121 -3.48 24.03 -26.31
C GLN A 121 -2.48 25.18 -26.33
N LEU A 122 -2.01 25.62 -25.15
CA LEU A 122 -0.96 26.64 -25.01
C LEU A 122 0.44 26.04 -24.86
N LEU A 123 0.57 24.71 -24.88
CA LEU A 123 1.83 24.01 -24.62
C LEU A 123 2.32 23.27 -25.86
N ASP A 124 3.57 23.52 -26.26
CA ASP A 124 4.30 22.74 -27.26
C ASP A 124 5.58 22.18 -26.61
N LYS A 125 5.74 20.84 -26.65
CA LYS A 125 6.85 20.10 -26.02
C LYS A 125 7.12 20.50 -24.56
N GLY A 126 6.06 20.78 -23.81
CA GLY A 126 6.13 21.17 -22.39
C GLY A 126 6.56 22.62 -22.13
N ASN A 127 6.61 23.47 -23.17
CA ASN A 127 6.87 24.91 -23.05
C ASN A 127 5.68 25.69 -23.61
N LEU A 128 5.46 26.90 -23.10
CA LEU A 128 4.40 27.77 -23.63
C LEU A 128 4.74 28.26 -25.03
N ILE A 129 3.78 28.17 -25.94
CA ILE A 129 3.92 28.69 -27.31
C ILE A 129 4.07 30.22 -27.31
N SER A 130 4.79 30.73 -28.32
CA SER A 130 4.98 32.16 -28.50
C SER A 130 3.65 32.83 -28.85
N PHE A 131 3.49 34.10 -28.44
CA PHE A 131 2.28 34.85 -28.72
C PHE A 131 2.02 35.00 -30.23
N VAL A 132 3.09 35.16 -31.03
CA VAL A 132 2.99 35.24 -32.49
C VAL A 132 2.34 33.98 -33.09
N ARG A 133 2.68 32.79 -32.59
CA ARG A 133 2.09 31.53 -33.05
C ARG A 133 0.61 31.42 -32.68
N LEU A 134 0.23 31.89 -31.49
CA LEU A 134 -1.17 31.97 -31.07
C LEU A 134 -2.01 32.88 -31.97
N GLN A 135 -1.42 33.98 -32.44
CA GLN A 135 -2.09 34.88 -33.39
C GLN A 135 -2.32 34.20 -34.74
N THR A 136 -1.34 33.43 -35.22
CA THR A 136 -1.45 32.71 -36.50
C THR A 136 -2.43 31.54 -36.43
N GLU A 137 -2.41 30.73 -35.37
CA GLU A 137 -3.21 29.50 -35.26
C GLU A 137 -4.64 29.74 -34.76
N TYR A 138 -4.84 30.69 -33.83
CA TYR A 138 -6.12 30.92 -33.14
C TYR A 138 -6.71 32.32 -33.37
N GLN A 139 -6.08 33.15 -34.23
CA GLN A 139 -6.53 34.52 -34.54
C GLN A 139 -6.74 35.40 -33.29
N VAL A 140 -5.90 35.21 -32.28
CA VAL A 140 -5.99 35.89 -30.99
C VAL A 140 -5.64 37.39 -31.13
N PRO A 141 -6.42 38.32 -30.55
CA PRO A 141 -6.13 39.76 -30.62
C PRO A 141 -4.91 40.16 -29.77
N GLN A 142 -4.22 41.23 -30.20
CA GLN A 142 -3.05 41.79 -29.51
C GLN A 142 -3.32 42.15 -28.04
N SER A 143 -4.57 42.47 -27.70
CA SER A 143 -5.00 42.78 -26.33
C SER A 143 -4.78 41.65 -25.34
N LEU A 144 -4.67 40.40 -25.79
CA LEU A 144 -4.40 39.23 -24.95
C LEU A 144 -2.91 38.99 -24.69
N LEU A 145 -2.01 39.82 -25.22
CA LEU A 145 -0.57 39.71 -24.97
C LEU A 145 -0.24 39.78 -23.47
N PHE A 146 -0.87 40.71 -22.74
CA PHE A 146 -0.65 40.83 -21.31
C PHE A 146 -1.12 39.58 -20.55
N SER A 147 -2.29 39.05 -20.89
CA SER A 147 -2.82 37.84 -20.24
C SER A 147 -1.98 36.59 -20.58
N HIS A 148 -1.41 36.52 -21.78
CA HIS A 148 -0.40 35.50 -22.14
C HIS A 148 0.86 35.60 -21.27
N MET A 149 1.37 36.82 -21.03
CA MET A 149 2.50 37.04 -20.13
C MET A 149 2.17 36.66 -18.68
N GLN A 150 0.95 36.90 -18.21
CA GLN A 150 0.50 36.47 -16.88
C GLN A 150 0.49 34.94 -16.77
N ILE A 151 -0.05 34.23 -17.78
CA ILE A 151 -0.02 32.76 -17.84
C ILE A 151 1.42 32.26 -17.83
N LYS A 152 2.31 32.91 -18.59
CA LYS A 152 3.74 32.56 -18.65
C LYS A 152 4.43 32.69 -17.30
N SER A 153 4.25 33.81 -16.62
CA SER A 153 4.80 34.02 -15.27
C SER A 153 4.29 32.97 -14.29
N TRP A 154 2.98 32.72 -14.28
CA TRP A 154 2.35 31.73 -13.41
C TRP A 154 2.86 30.31 -13.69
N PHE A 155 2.94 29.91 -14.96
CA PHE A 155 3.41 28.59 -15.37
C PHE A 155 4.86 28.35 -14.93
N HIS A 156 5.75 29.33 -15.10
CA HIS A 156 7.14 29.22 -14.64
C HIS A 156 7.27 29.16 -13.11
N LYS A 157 6.40 29.84 -12.36
CA LYS A 157 6.41 29.80 -10.89
C LYS A 157 6.03 28.43 -10.32
N TYR A 158 5.05 27.75 -10.92
CA TYR A 158 4.51 26.51 -10.37
C TYR A 158 5.02 25.24 -11.07
N ARG A 159 5.76 25.36 -12.18
CA ARG A 159 6.38 24.22 -12.86
C ARG A 159 7.38 23.50 -11.93
N PRO A 160 7.37 22.16 -11.87
CA PRO A 160 8.33 21.42 -11.05
C PRO A 160 9.74 21.52 -11.63
N PRO A 161 10.76 21.83 -10.80
CA PRO A 161 12.13 22.05 -11.27
C PRO A 161 12.83 20.80 -11.84
N LYS A 162 12.24 19.60 -11.69
CA LYS A 162 12.83 18.30 -12.12
C LYS A 162 12.07 17.61 -13.27
N ALA A 163 11.02 18.21 -13.83
CA ALA A 163 10.26 17.58 -14.91
C ALA A 163 10.93 17.83 -16.28
N GLN A 164 11.38 16.76 -16.95
CA GLN A 164 11.80 16.86 -18.34
C GLN A 164 10.63 17.40 -19.20
N PRO A 165 10.86 18.33 -20.15
CA PRO A 165 9.80 18.95 -20.95
C PRO A 165 8.90 17.91 -21.66
N GLU A 166 9.48 16.81 -22.11
CA GLU A 166 8.78 15.74 -22.84
C GLU A 166 7.91 14.86 -21.92
N GLN A 167 8.32 14.63 -20.67
CA GLN A 167 7.53 13.88 -19.69
C GLN A 167 6.34 14.69 -19.16
N SER A 168 6.42 16.02 -19.20
CA SER A 168 5.33 16.92 -18.76
C SER A 168 4.09 16.90 -19.67
N MET A 169 4.23 16.35 -20.89
CA MET A 169 3.12 16.17 -21.84
C MET A 169 2.46 14.80 -21.78
N GLN A 170 3.02 13.82 -21.05
CA GLN A 170 2.39 12.51 -20.93
C GLN A 170 1.14 12.59 -20.04
N LEU A 171 0.00 12.87 -20.67
CA LEU A 171 -1.30 12.87 -20.03
C LEU A 171 -1.54 11.52 -19.35
N SER A 172 -1.83 11.54 -18.06
CA SER A 172 -2.32 10.39 -17.30
C SER A 172 -3.55 9.81 -17.97
N THR A 173 -3.81 8.50 -17.83
CA THR A 173 -5.06 7.88 -18.31
C THR A 173 -6.30 8.64 -17.83
N ALA A 174 -6.29 9.16 -16.59
CA ALA A 174 -7.40 9.96 -16.07
C ALA A 174 -7.53 11.36 -16.73
N GLU A 175 -6.42 11.99 -17.10
CA GLU A 175 -6.45 13.27 -17.83
C GLU A 175 -6.93 13.05 -19.26
N GLN A 176 -6.52 11.96 -19.90
CA GLN A 176 -7.05 11.53 -21.18
C GLN A 176 -8.55 11.27 -21.08
N MET A 177 -9.02 10.63 -20.01
CA MET A 177 -10.46 10.43 -19.76
C MET A 177 -11.21 11.77 -19.60
N CYS A 178 -10.60 12.82 -19.05
CA CYS A 178 -11.22 14.15 -18.96
C CYS A 178 -11.19 14.94 -20.28
N LEU A 179 -10.23 14.68 -21.17
CA LEU A 179 -10.02 15.41 -22.42
C LEU A 179 -10.62 14.75 -23.67
N GLN A 180 -11.13 13.52 -23.55
CA GLN A 180 -11.79 12.83 -24.66
C GLN A 180 -13.01 13.61 -25.18
N THR A 181 -13.36 13.43 -26.46
CA THR A 181 -14.52 14.10 -27.08
C THR A 181 -15.85 13.37 -26.81
N LYS A 182 -15.78 12.13 -26.30
CA LYS A 182 -16.94 11.31 -25.96
C LYS A 182 -16.81 10.85 -24.51
N PRO A 183 -17.93 10.70 -23.79
CA PRO A 183 -17.88 10.16 -22.44
C PRO A 183 -17.31 8.74 -22.47
N PRO A 184 -16.46 8.37 -21.48
CA PRO A 184 -15.99 7.00 -21.36
C PRO A 184 -17.18 6.04 -21.21
N THR A 185 -17.12 4.87 -21.84
CA THR A 185 -18.21 3.88 -21.80
C THR A 185 -18.38 3.22 -20.43
N LYS A 186 -17.31 3.18 -19.62
CA LYS A 186 -17.28 2.61 -18.26
C LYS A 186 -16.31 3.39 -17.34
N PRO A 187 -16.60 4.67 -17.01
CA PRO A 187 -15.69 5.54 -16.26
C PRO A 187 -15.27 4.94 -14.93
N MET A 188 -16.23 4.39 -14.17
CA MET A 188 -15.99 3.75 -12.89
C MET A 188 -15.01 2.57 -12.98
N SER A 189 -15.20 1.65 -13.94
CA SER A 189 -14.32 0.49 -14.10
C SER A 189 -12.92 0.88 -14.57
N GLN A 190 -12.81 1.84 -15.50
CA GLN A 190 -11.52 2.34 -15.98
C GLN A 190 -10.76 3.05 -14.85
N LEU A 191 -11.43 3.88 -14.05
CA LEU A 191 -10.86 4.53 -12.88
C LEU A 191 -10.40 3.51 -11.83
N TYR A 192 -11.23 2.52 -11.54
CA TYR A 192 -10.92 1.45 -10.60
C TYR A 192 -9.63 0.71 -11.01
N HIS A 193 -9.52 0.32 -12.28
CA HIS A 193 -8.33 -0.36 -12.79
C HIS A 193 -7.09 0.53 -12.77
N GLU A 194 -7.20 1.83 -13.07
CA GLU A 194 -6.06 2.75 -12.99
C GLU A 194 -5.58 3.00 -11.56
N ILE A 195 -6.50 3.20 -10.62
CA ILE A 195 -6.17 3.36 -9.20
C ILE A 195 -5.47 2.11 -8.69
N ILE A 196 -5.98 0.93 -9.06
CA ILE A 196 -5.42 -0.35 -8.65
C ILE A 196 -4.07 -0.64 -9.29
N ARG A 197 -3.93 -0.40 -10.60
CA ARG A 197 -2.68 -0.63 -11.33
C ARG A 197 -1.53 0.12 -10.65
N LYS A 198 -1.75 1.38 -10.27
CA LYS A 198 -0.74 2.20 -9.57
C LYS A 198 -0.56 1.80 -8.11
N ALA A 199 -1.63 1.39 -7.43
CA ALA A 199 -1.52 0.82 -6.09
C ALA A 199 -0.60 -0.42 -6.07
N TYR A 200 -0.67 -1.28 -7.10
CA TYR A 200 0.22 -2.42 -7.26
C TYR A 200 1.66 -2.06 -7.66
N LEU A 201 1.86 -0.97 -8.39
CA LEU A 201 3.22 -0.46 -8.69
C LEU A 201 3.92 0.06 -7.43
N THR A 202 3.15 0.48 -6.43
CA THR A 202 3.70 0.95 -5.16
C THR A 202 3.98 -0.25 -4.25
N LYS A 203 5.25 -0.48 -3.90
CA LYS A 203 5.61 -1.53 -2.93
C LYS A 203 4.84 -1.30 -1.62
N PRO A 204 4.11 -2.30 -1.09
CA PRO A 204 3.43 -2.19 0.19
C PRO A 204 4.39 -1.77 1.31
N SER A 205 3.92 -0.90 2.21
CA SER A 205 4.74 -0.35 3.31
C SER A 205 5.39 -1.45 4.18
N PHE A 206 4.68 -2.54 4.44
CA PHE A 206 5.22 -3.64 5.26
C PHE A 206 6.36 -4.40 4.56
N ILE A 207 6.36 -4.49 3.23
CA ILE A 207 7.44 -5.10 2.45
C ILE A 207 8.70 -4.25 2.59
N ALA A 208 8.58 -2.95 2.32
CA ALA A 208 9.70 -2.02 2.47
C ALA A 208 10.25 -2.01 3.91
N ALA A 209 9.37 -2.11 4.91
CA ALA A 209 9.79 -2.18 6.31
C ALA A 209 10.52 -3.50 6.64
N TRP A 210 10.11 -4.64 6.07
CA TRP A 210 10.84 -5.90 6.21
C TRP A 210 12.19 -5.88 5.48
N GLU A 211 12.25 -5.36 4.26
CA GLU A 211 13.51 -5.23 3.52
C GLU A 211 14.53 -4.37 4.27
N LEU A 212 14.08 -3.29 4.91
CA LEU A 212 14.90 -2.42 5.75
C LEU A 212 15.38 -3.13 7.01
N ASP A 213 14.48 -3.75 7.78
CA ASP A 213 14.83 -4.41 9.05
C ASP A 213 15.73 -5.64 8.86
N LEU A 214 15.58 -6.35 7.74
CA LEU A 214 16.37 -7.52 7.40
C LEU A 214 17.68 -7.16 6.69
N ASN A 215 17.85 -5.88 6.30
CA ASN A 215 18.94 -5.40 5.45
C ASN A 215 19.13 -6.25 4.18
N MET A 216 18.01 -6.73 3.60
CA MET A 216 17.98 -7.63 2.46
C MET A 216 16.82 -7.27 1.53
N LYS A 217 17.10 -7.07 0.24
CA LYS A 217 16.06 -6.90 -0.78
C LYS A 217 15.58 -8.27 -1.24
N LEU A 218 14.30 -8.55 -1.05
CA LEU A 218 13.69 -9.81 -1.48
C LEU A 218 13.07 -9.62 -2.86
N THR A 219 13.17 -10.64 -3.71
CA THR A 219 12.53 -10.61 -5.04
C THR A 219 11.02 -10.82 -4.92
N ASP A 220 10.26 -10.38 -5.92
CA ASP A 220 8.81 -10.61 -5.96
C ASP A 220 8.48 -12.12 -5.93
N THR A 221 9.33 -12.95 -6.53
CA THR A 221 9.21 -14.42 -6.47
C THR A 221 9.37 -14.95 -5.05
N GLN A 222 10.31 -14.44 -4.26
CA GLN A 222 10.48 -14.81 -2.86
C GLN A 222 9.29 -14.38 -2.01
N TRP A 223 8.76 -13.17 -2.22
CA TRP A 223 7.53 -12.73 -1.57
C TRP A 223 6.33 -13.60 -1.91
N LEU A 224 6.16 -13.99 -3.17
CA LEU A 224 5.13 -14.95 -3.59
C LEU A 224 5.30 -16.30 -2.89
N HIS A 225 6.54 -16.79 -2.72
CA HIS A 225 6.82 -18.00 -1.94
C HIS A 225 6.45 -17.84 -0.46
N ILE A 226 6.75 -16.70 0.17
CA ILE A 226 6.38 -16.41 1.56
C ILE A 226 4.85 -16.45 1.73
N PHE A 227 4.10 -15.78 0.84
CA PHE A 227 2.63 -15.75 0.92
C PHE A 227 1.99 -17.13 0.62
N SER A 228 2.61 -17.93 -0.24
CA SER A 228 2.09 -19.25 -0.62
C SER A 228 2.57 -20.40 0.26
N ALA A 229 3.60 -20.19 1.11
CA ALA A 229 4.20 -21.22 1.96
C ALA A 229 3.16 -21.95 2.83
N ASN A 230 2.21 -21.21 3.39
CA ASN A 230 1.20 -21.74 4.31
C ASN A 230 0.22 -22.72 3.64
N LYS A 231 -0.07 -22.53 2.34
CA LYS A 231 -1.05 -23.34 1.58
C LYS A 231 -0.72 -24.83 1.56
N HIS A 232 0.57 -25.16 1.60
CA HIS A 232 1.05 -26.54 1.51
C HIS A 232 1.53 -27.12 2.86
N LEU A 233 1.74 -26.27 3.86
CA LEU A 233 2.33 -26.66 5.16
C LEU A 233 1.28 -26.85 6.27
N THR A 234 0.12 -26.19 6.19
CA THR A 234 -0.92 -26.36 7.20
C THR A 234 -2.32 -26.05 6.67
N MET A 235 -3.31 -26.79 7.17
CA MET A 235 -4.74 -26.48 7.00
C MET A 235 -5.33 -25.78 8.22
N CYS A 236 -4.55 -25.64 9.30
CA CYS A 236 -5.01 -25.04 10.55
C CYS A 236 -5.07 -23.51 10.40
N ALA A 237 -6.29 -22.95 10.46
CA ALA A 237 -6.52 -21.51 10.27
C ALA A 237 -5.70 -20.65 11.25
N SER A 238 -5.59 -21.07 12.52
CA SER A 238 -4.81 -20.32 13.52
C SER A 238 -3.32 -20.24 13.17
N HIS A 239 -2.73 -21.31 12.64
CA HIS A 239 -1.32 -21.30 12.20
C HIS A 239 -1.12 -20.36 11.00
N VAL A 240 -2.06 -20.37 10.05
CA VAL A 240 -2.03 -19.45 8.89
C VAL A 240 -2.17 -18.00 9.36
N GLU A 241 -3.06 -17.75 10.32
CA GLU A 241 -3.28 -16.43 10.91
C GLU A 241 -2.03 -15.90 11.61
N ILE A 242 -1.35 -16.73 12.41
CA ILE A 242 -0.10 -16.35 13.10
C ILE A 242 0.95 -15.92 12.07
N SER A 243 1.23 -16.75 11.06
CA SER A 243 2.20 -16.42 10.01
C SER A 243 1.83 -15.11 9.28
N ARG A 244 0.55 -14.93 8.92
CA ARG A 244 0.08 -13.69 8.29
C ARG A 244 0.24 -12.47 9.21
N LYS A 245 -0.07 -12.59 10.50
CA LYS A 245 0.11 -11.50 11.47
C LYS A 245 1.57 -11.06 11.57
N ILE A 246 2.53 -11.97 11.41
CA ILE A 246 3.95 -11.62 11.33
C ILE A 246 4.26 -10.92 10.01
N ILE A 247 3.91 -11.51 8.88
CA ILE A 247 4.21 -10.95 7.54
C ILE A 247 3.65 -9.53 7.40
N TYR A 248 2.38 -9.31 7.79
CA TYR A 248 1.74 -7.99 7.72
C TYR A 248 2.11 -7.05 8.87
N ARG A 249 2.96 -7.47 9.81
CA ARG A 249 3.34 -6.68 11.00
C ARG A 249 2.13 -6.17 11.78
N TRP A 250 1.17 -7.06 12.01
CA TRP A 250 -0.14 -6.74 12.60
C TRP A 250 -0.05 -6.16 14.01
N HIS A 251 0.92 -6.61 14.79
CA HIS A 251 1.06 -6.20 16.18
C HIS A 251 1.46 -4.73 16.30
N ILE A 252 0.77 -4.00 17.17
CA ILE A 252 1.12 -2.63 17.51
C ILE A 252 2.36 -2.68 18.42
N VAL A 253 3.42 -1.98 18.01
CA VAL A 253 4.71 -1.95 18.70
C VAL A 253 4.86 -0.66 19.53
N PRO A 254 5.65 -0.64 20.61
CA PRO A 254 5.89 0.54 21.45
C PRO A 254 6.28 1.80 20.68
N THR A 255 7.10 1.65 19.64
CA THR A 255 7.49 2.78 18.76
C THR A 255 6.27 3.39 18.06
N LYS A 256 5.36 2.57 17.54
CA LYS A 256 4.07 3.03 16.99
C LYS A 256 3.16 3.61 18.07
N LEU A 257 3.13 3.02 19.27
CA LEU A 257 2.34 3.54 20.39
C LEU A 257 2.81 4.92 20.81
N LYS A 258 4.12 5.19 20.83
CA LYS A 258 4.69 6.50 21.12
C LYS A 258 4.25 7.58 20.13
N HIS A 259 4.07 7.21 18.86
CA HIS A 259 3.54 8.13 17.85
C HIS A 259 2.04 8.44 18.04
N ILE A 260 1.27 7.49 18.59
CA ILE A 260 -0.17 7.67 18.85
C ILE A 260 -0.39 8.39 20.19
N ASN A 261 0.35 8.01 21.22
CA ASN A 261 0.30 8.59 22.56
C ASN A 261 1.72 9.01 22.97
N THR A 262 1.93 10.32 23.03
CA THR A 262 3.22 10.94 23.38
C THR A 262 3.68 10.65 24.81
N GLN A 263 2.78 10.25 25.71
CA GLN A 263 3.12 9.84 27.08
C GLN A 263 3.73 8.42 27.16
N SER A 264 3.68 7.64 26.08
CA SER A 264 4.29 6.31 26.04
C SER A 264 5.82 6.40 25.93
N THR A 265 6.53 5.59 26.72
CA THR A 265 8.01 5.55 26.72
C THR A 265 8.59 5.11 25.38
N GLY A 266 7.83 4.35 24.57
CA GLY A 266 8.27 3.77 23.30
C GLY A 266 9.37 2.70 23.45
N LYS A 267 9.73 2.36 24.69
CA LYS A 267 10.73 1.34 25.03
C LYS A 267 10.08 -0.03 25.12
N PHE A 268 10.87 -1.08 24.89
CA PHE A 268 10.38 -2.45 24.97
C PHE A 268 10.28 -2.94 26.42
N TRP A 269 9.12 -3.43 26.85
CA TRP A 269 8.86 -3.84 28.25
C TRP A 269 9.77 -4.97 28.77
N ARG A 270 10.38 -5.80 27.90
CA ARG A 270 11.29 -6.89 28.33
C ARG A 270 12.73 -6.46 28.52
N CYS A 271 13.19 -5.55 27.69
CA CYS A 271 14.58 -5.14 27.60
C CYS A 271 14.80 -3.72 28.16
N MET A 272 13.75 -2.90 28.39
CA MET A 272 13.69 -1.54 28.99
C MET A 272 14.70 -0.48 28.50
N ASP A 273 15.65 -0.85 27.65
CA ASP A 273 16.79 -0.04 27.26
C ASP A 273 16.73 0.38 25.78
N GLN A 274 16.01 -0.37 24.95
CA GLN A 274 15.96 -0.20 23.49
C GLN A 274 14.55 0.15 22.99
N PRO A 275 14.42 0.87 21.85
CA PRO A 275 13.13 1.16 21.25
C PRO A 275 12.43 -0.14 20.84
N GLY A 276 11.15 -0.26 21.16
CA GLY A 276 10.34 -1.42 20.78
C GLY A 276 9.96 -1.36 19.30
N THR A 277 10.90 -1.66 18.40
CA THR A 277 10.63 -1.86 16.97
C THR A 277 10.12 -3.27 16.71
N THR A 278 9.45 -3.51 15.58
CA THR A 278 8.99 -4.86 15.22
C THR A 278 10.17 -5.85 15.20
N TYR A 279 11.29 -5.48 14.57
CA TYR A 279 12.47 -6.33 14.52
C TYR A 279 13.07 -6.61 15.90
N HIS A 280 13.14 -5.62 16.79
CA HIS A 280 13.67 -5.83 18.14
C HIS A 280 12.85 -6.82 18.95
N ILE A 281 11.53 -6.74 18.85
CA ILE A 281 10.62 -7.57 19.63
C ILE A 281 10.63 -9.03 19.14
N TRP A 282 10.68 -9.23 17.82
CA TRP A 282 10.62 -10.56 17.23
C TRP A 282 11.97 -11.24 17.08
N TRP A 283 13.08 -10.49 17.02
CA TRP A 283 14.39 -11.04 16.69
C TRP A 283 15.53 -10.51 17.56
N SER A 284 15.78 -9.19 17.60
CA SER A 284 17.06 -8.67 18.11
C SER A 284 17.15 -8.40 19.62
N CYS A 285 16.06 -8.44 20.40
CA CYS A 285 16.17 -8.33 21.87
C CYS A 285 16.96 -9.53 22.42
N PRO A 286 18.00 -9.32 23.24
CA PRO A 286 18.87 -10.40 23.74
C PRO A 286 18.13 -11.60 24.33
N LYS A 287 17.06 -11.36 25.09
CA LYS A 287 16.20 -12.41 25.66
C LYS A 287 15.52 -13.28 24.58
N ILE A 288 15.16 -12.67 23.46
CA ILE A 288 14.50 -13.34 22.33
C ILE A 288 15.54 -14.08 21.48
N VAL A 289 16.75 -13.53 21.32
CA VAL A 289 17.88 -14.22 20.66
C VAL A 289 18.19 -15.54 21.36
N LEU A 290 18.33 -15.53 22.70
CA LEU A 290 18.55 -16.76 23.49
C LEU A 290 17.43 -17.79 23.29
N PHE A 291 16.18 -17.33 23.18
CA PHE A 291 15.06 -18.22 22.89
C PHE A 291 15.15 -18.82 21.47
N TRP A 292 15.53 -18.03 20.46
CA TRP A 292 15.74 -18.53 19.11
C TRP A 292 16.90 -19.51 18.99
N GLU A 293 17.96 -19.35 19.78
CA GLU A 293 19.05 -20.32 19.87
C GLU A 293 18.57 -21.68 20.42
N GLN A 294 17.71 -21.66 21.45
CA GLN A 294 17.08 -22.88 21.97
C GLN A 294 16.21 -23.56 20.90
N ILE A 295 15.44 -22.78 20.14
CA ILE A 295 14.64 -23.28 19.02
C ILE A 295 15.51 -23.83 17.90
N SER A 296 16.64 -23.19 17.59
CA SER A 296 17.60 -23.66 16.60
C SER A 296 18.21 -25.00 17.01
N LYS A 297 18.59 -25.14 18.29
CA LYS A 297 19.07 -26.41 18.87
C LYS A 297 18.00 -27.49 18.81
N LEU A 298 16.73 -27.16 19.10
CA LEU A 298 15.61 -28.08 18.96
C LEU A 298 15.49 -28.57 17.51
N ILE A 299 15.42 -27.66 16.53
CA ILE A 299 15.31 -28.00 15.11
C ILE A 299 16.48 -28.90 14.67
N LYS A 300 17.71 -28.55 15.03
CA LYS A 300 18.91 -29.34 14.72
C LYS A 300 18.84 -30.74 15.32
N THR A 301 18.41 -30.86 16.58
CA THR A 301 18.38 -32.14 17.30
C THR A 301 17.31 -33.07 16.74
N THR A 302 16.14 -32.54 16.41
CA THR A 302 15.01 -33.31 15.89
C THR A 302 15.16 -33.67 14.41
N THR A 303 15.65 -32.74 13.58
CA THR A 303 15.72 -32.96 12.12
C THR A 303 17.08 -33.45 11.64
N LYS A 304 18.12 -33.39 12.49
CA LYS A 304 19.53 -33.59 12.16
C LYS A 304 20.06 -32.68 11.03
N VAL A 305 19.31 -31.62 10.68
CA VAL A 305 19.68 -30.62 9.67
C VAL A 305 20.02 -29.30 10.37
N VAL A 306 21.14 -28.70 10.00
CA VAL A 306 21.53 -27.37 10.48
C VAL A 306 20.84 -26.31 9.63
N MET A 307 19.92 -25.56 10.23
CA MET A 307 19.24 -24.46 9.57
C MET A 307 19.98 -23.13 9.83
N PRO A 308 20.13 -22.27 8.82
CA PRO A 308 20.79 -20.98 9.01
C PRO A 308 19.96 -20.12 9.98
N PRO A 309 20.56 -19.51 11.02
CA PRO A 309 19.88 -18.66 11.99
C PRO A 309 19.57 -17.27 11.38
N GLN A 310 18.82 -17.25 10.27
CA GLN A 310 18.45 -16.04 9.56
C GLN A 310 17.03 -15.61 9.93
N PRO A 311 16.78 -14.32 10.21
CA PRO A 311 15.45 -13.83 10.55
C PRO A 311 14.43 -14.09 9.43
N VAL A 312 14.87 -14.11 8.18
CA VAL A 312 14.06 -14.43 7.00
C VAL A 312 13.46 -15.84 7.09
N LEU A 313 14.23 -16.83 7.56
CA LEU A 313 13.74 -18.19 7.76
C LEU A 313 12.80 -18.28 8.97
N TYR A 314 13.21 -17.72 10.10
CA TYR A 314 12.48 -17.92 11.37
C TYR A 314 11.19 -17.09 11.42
N LEU A 315 11.20 -15.84 10.93
CA LEU A 315 10.06 -14.93 10.98
C LEU A 315 9.16 -15.01 9.74
N LEU A 316 9.73 -15.13 8.54
CA LEU A 316 8.96 -15.16 7.29
C LEU A 316 8.79 -16.56 6.69
N GLN A 317 9.36 -17.59 7.33
CA GLN A 317 9.28 -18.99 6.89
C GLN A 317 9.76 -19.20 5.43
N LEU A 318 10.73 -18.39 4.98
CA LEU A 318 11.38 -18.59 3.68
C LEU A 318 12.47 -19.65 3.82
N PHE A 319 12.11 -20.88 3.47
CA PHE A 319 13.02 -22.03 3.53
C PHE A 319 14.07 -22.00 2.43
N PRO A 320 15.34 -22.37 2.73
CA PRO A 320 16.34 -22.67 1.72
C PRO A 320 15.83 -23.67 0.66
N PRO A 321 16.30 -23.56 -0.59
CA PRO A 321 16.02 -24.56 -1.60
C PRO A 321 16.56 -25.94 -1.16
N ASN A 322 15.97 -27.01 -1.67
CA ASN A 322 16.43 -28.40 -1.48
C ASN A 322 16.26 -29.01 -0.08
N ILE A 323 15.42 -28.45 0.79
CA ILE A 323 15.06 -29.09 2.06
C ILE A 323 13.99 -30.17 1.86
N VAL A 324 14.20 -31.34 2.45
CA VAL A 324 13.25 -32.46 2.46
C VAL A 324 11.88 -32.01 3.01
N LYS A 325 10.79 -32.41 2.35
CA LYS A 325 9.43 -31.95 2.69
C LYS A 325 9.02 -32.25 4.14
N SER A 326 9.43 -33.38 4.72
CA SER A 326 9.16 -33.75 6.12
C SER A 326 9.86 -32.80 7.10
N VAL A 327 11.15 -32.53 6.86
CA VAL A 327 11.96 -31.57 7.65
C VAL A 327 11.38 -30.17 7.57
N LYS A 328 11.04 -29.71 6.36
CA LYS A 328 10.38 -28.41 6.13
C LYS A 328 9.06 -28.30 6.90
N TYR A 329 8.25 -29.35 6.86
CA TYR A 329 6.96 -29.40 7.54
C TYR A 329 7.11 -29.34 9.06
N LEU A 330 7.99 -30.15 9.66
CA LEU A 330 8.21 -30.13 11.11
C LEU A 330 8.76 -28.79 11.57
N THR A 331 9.79 -28.29 10.88
CA THR A 331 10.41 -26.99 11.17
C THR A 331 9.38 -25.87 11.13
N TYR A 332 8.47 -25.87 10.15
CA TYR A 332 7.39 -24.89 10.09
C TYR A 332 6.50 -24.92 11.34
N HIS A 333 6.11 -26.09 11.86
CA HIS A 333 5.28 -26.16 13.07
C HIS A 333 6.03 -25.72 14.32
N ILE A 334 7.33 -26.02 14.42
CA ILE A 334 8.18 -25.52 15.52
C ILE A 334 8.27 -24.00 15.48
N LEU A 335 8.53 -23.41 14.30
CA LEU A 335 8.61 -21.95 14.13
C LEU A 335 7.28 -21.26 14.44
N ILE A 336 6.16 -21.80 13.97
CA ILE A 336 4.83 -21.23 14.27
C ILE A 336 4.52 -21.31 15.76
N ALA A 337 4.86 -22.42 16.44
CA ALA A 337 4.68 -22.54 17.89
C ALA A 337 5.53 -21.49 18.65
N ALA A 338 6.77 -21.28 18.23
CA ALA A 338 7.63 -20.24 18.78
C ALA A 338 7.06 -18.82 18.56
N LEU A 339 6.62 -18.50 17.35
CA LEU A 339 5.99 -17.22 17.02
C LEU A 339 4.69 -17.00 17.79
N GLN A 340 3.89 -18.06 17.95
CA GLN A 340 2.67 -18.03 18.76
C GLN A 340 2.98 -17.72 20.21
N LEU A 341 4.04 -18.30 20.77
CA LEU A 341 4.41 -18.09 22.16
C LEU A 341 4.94 -16.67 22.39
N ILE A 342 5.78 -16.16 21.48
CA ILE A 342 6.24 -14.76 21.51
C ILE A 342 5.04 -13.80 21.39
N GLY A 343 4.10 -14.08 20.48
CA GLY A 343 2.89 -13.26 20.29
C GLY A 343 1.88 -13.35 21.44
N ARG A 344 1.72 -14.51 22.08
CA ARG A 344 0.88 -14.65 23.29
C ARG A 344 1.46 -13.90 24.46
N ASN A 345 2.77 -13.99 24.62
CA ASN A 345 3.49 -13.29 25.67
C ASN A 345 3.94 -11.92 25.19
N TRP A 346 3.24 -11.30 24.21
CA TRP A 346 3.61 -10.01 23.62
C TRP A 346 3.97 -9.04 24.72
N LEU A 347 3.01 -8.61 25.54
CA LEU A 347 3.21 -7.61 26.62
C LEU A 347 3.87 -8.14 27.91
N SER A 348 4.27 -9.41 27.97
CA SER A 348 4.85 -10.00 29.19
C SER A 348 6.33 -9.67 29.33
N VAL A 349 6.79 -9.44 30.56
CA VAL A 349 8.21 -9.27 30.89
C VAL A 349 9.00 -10.59 30.78
N HIS A 350 8.33 -11.73 31.01
CA HIS A 350 8.96 -13.06 31.09
C HIS A 350 9.21 -13.70 29.73
N THR A 351 10.44 -14.13 29.48
CA THR A 351 10.89 -14.80 28.24
C THR A 351 10.10 -16.08 27.96
N PRO A 352 9.66 -16.33 26.72
CA PRO A 352 9.13 -17.62 26.30
C PRO A 352 10.02 -18.78 26.73
N GLN A 353 9.44 -19.82 27.32
CA GLN A 353 10.17 -21.03 27.71
C GLN A 353 10.04 -22.12 26.65
N LEU A 354 11.12 -22.88 26.44
CA LEU A 354 11.13 -24.01 25.50
C LEU A 354 10.09 -25.08 25.86
N SER A 355 9.88 -25.35 27.15
CA SER A 355 8.87 -26.30 27.64
C SER A 355 7.45 -25.95 27.19
N ALA A 356 7.10 -24.66 27.19
CA ALA A 356 5.82 -24.18 26.69
C ALA A 356 5.70 -24.33 25.17
N CYS A 357 6.79 -24.16 24.43
CA CYS A 357 6.84 -24.41 22.99
C CYS A 357 6.58 -25.90 22.67
N ILE A 358 7.24 -26.81 23.39
CA ILE A 358 7.04 -28.26 23.25
C ILE A 358 5.57 -28.63 23.49
N LYS A 359 4.94 -28.10 24.54
CA LYS A 359 3.51 -28.31 24.83
C LYS A 359 2.60 -27.85 23.67
N ILE A 360 2.91 -26.72 23.04
CA ILE A 360 2.16 -26.24 21.86
C ILE A 360 2.33 -27.24 20.71
N ILE A 361 3.54 -27.69 20.42
CA ILE A 361 3.82 -28.64 19.32
C ILE A 361 3.11 -29.98 19.57
N GLU A 362 3.13 -30.51 20.79
CA GLU A 362 2.40 -31.72 21.15
C GLU A 362 0.89 -31.55 20.99
N SER A 363 0.34 -30.40 21.39
CA SER A 363 -1.09 -30.11 21.18
C SER A 363 -1.45 -30.07 19.69
N THR A 364 -0.59 -29.48 18.85
CA THR A 364 -0.74 -29.47 17.39
C THR A 364 -0.69 -30.89 16.83
N LYS A 365 0.23 -31.73 17.31
CA LYS A 365 0.33 -33.13 16.91
C LYS A 365 -0.96 -33.88 17.24
N ARG A 366 -1.44 -33.79 18.49
CA ARG A 366 -2.69 -34.45 18.94
C ARG A 366 -3.88 -34.06 18.07
N TYR A 367 -4.09 -32.77 17.85
CA TYR A 367 -5.16 -32.26 16.98
C TYR A 367 -5.07 -32.84 15.57
N LYS A 368 -3.85 -32.90 15.00
CA LYS A 368 -3.65 -33.45 13.66
C LYS A 368 -3.83 -34.96 13.61
N THR A 369 -3.46 -35.70 14.64
CA THR A 369 -3.73 -37.14 14.73
C THR A 369 -5.23 -37.43 14.72
N ILE A 370 -6.04 -36.60 15.40
CA ILE A 370 -7.50 -36.70 15.34
C ILE A 370 -7.99 -36.41 13.92
N ALA A 371 -7.49 -35.35 13.29
CA ALA A 371 -7.83 -35.01 11.90
C ALA A 371 -7.36 -36.06 10.86
N ARG A 372 -6.41 -36.95 11.19
CA ARG A 372 -6.02 -38.08 10.33
C ARG A 372 -7.10 -39.16 10.26
N LYS A 373 -7.92 -39.32 11.29
CA LYS A 373 -9.03 -40.29 11.26
C LYS A 373 -10.07 -39.94 10.19
N THR A 374 -10.13 -38.69 9.76
CA THR A 374 -11.08 -38.21 8.75
C THR A 374 -10.50 -38.05 7.35
N ARG A 375 -9.16 -38.04 7.17
CA ARG A 375 -8.49 -37.93 5.86
C ARG A 375 -7.15 -38.67 5.81
N PRO A 376 -6.81 -39.34 4.69
CA PRO A 376 -5.53 -40.05 4.56
C PRO A 376 -4.33 -39.10 4.70
N ALA A 377 -3.37 -39.49 5.52
CA ALA A 377 -2.17 -38.71 5.79
C ALA A 377 -1.17 -38.82 4.64
N LYS A 378 -0.58 -37.70 4.23
CA LYS A 378 0.53 -37.71 3.26
C LYS A 378 1.77 -38.36 3.90
N LYS A 379 2.50 -39.20 3.15
CA LYS A 379 3.70 -39.93 3.64
C LYS A 379 4.71 -39.03 4.37
N PHE A 380 4.96 -37.82 3.87
CA PHE A 380 5.90 -36.88 4.48
C PHE A 380 5.45 -36.32 5.84
N TRP A 381 4.14 -36.30 6.15
CA TRP A 381 3.65 -35.89 7.47
C TRP A 381 3.95 -36.94 8.53
N VAL A 382 3.89 -38.21 8.16
CA VAL A 382 4.17 -39.33 9.05
C VAL A 382 5.64 -39.29 9.45
N ALA A 383 6.53 -39.25 8.45
CA ALA A 383 7.97 -39.10 8.66
C ALA A 383 8.32 -37.85 9.49
N ALA A 384 7.59 -36.75 9.32
CA ALA A 384 7.82 -35.54 10.11
C ALA A 384 7.51 -35.72 11.61
N TRP A 385 6.42 -36.43 11.94
CA TRP A 385 6.06 -36.66 13.34
C TRP A 385 6.84 -37.82 13.97
N GLU A 386 7.29 -38.80 13.18
CA GLU A 386 8.20 -39.84 13.66
C GLU A 386 9.53 -39.23 14.15
N MET A 387 10.12 -38.29 13.40
CA MET A 387 11.30 -37.54 13.85
C MET A 387 11.07 -36.82 15.19
N TRP A 388 9.87 -36.25 15.37
CA TRP A 388 9.49 -35.59 16.62
C TRP A 388 9.33 -36.58 17.78
N ASP A 389 8.76 -37.75 17.51
CA ASP A 389 8.54 -38.79 18.52
C ASP A 389 9.84 -39.41 19.00
N THR A 390 10.77 -39.68 18.08
CA THR A 390 12.13 -40.09 18.44
C THR A 390 12.79 -39.08 19.37
N TYR A 391 12.66 -37.78 19.08
CA TYR A 391 13.19 -36.72 19.94
C TYR A 391 12.56 -36.70 21.34
N ILE A 392 11.23 -36.83 21.46
CA ILE A 392 10.55 -36.83 22.76
C ILE A 392 10.91 -38.07 23.59
N VAL A 393 11.12 -39.22 22.95
CA VAL A 393 11.56 -40.45 23.62
C VAL A 393 13.01 -40.33 24.10
N GLU A 394 13.90 -39.77 23.28
CA GLU A 394 15.31 -39.53 23.62
C GLU A 394 15.52 -38.39 24.64
N SER A 395 14.58 -37.46 24.74
CA SER A 395 14.67 -36.27 25.60
C SER A 395 13.30 -35.96 26.23
N PRO A 396 12.84 -36.79 27.19
CA PRO A 396 11.54 -36.62 27.80
C PRO A 396 11.46 -35.25 28.51
N PRO A 397 10.31 -34.55 28.46
CA PRO A 397 10.16 -33.19 28.96
C PRO A 397 10.34 -33.02 30.49
N ASN A 398 10.76 -34.07 31.21
CA ASN A 398 11.08 -34.11 32.62
C ASN A 398 12.53 -34.52 32.95
N SER A 399 13.45 -34.62 31.98
CA SER A 399 14.89 -34.80 32.28
C SER A 399 15.62 -33.49 32.62
N ASN A 400 14.92 -32.51 33.20
CA ASN A 400 15.57 -31.56 34.10
C ASN A 400 15.84 -32.28 35.43
N LYS A 401 16.75 -33.26 35.40
CA LYS A 401 17.59 -33.53 36.56
C LYS A 401 18.52 -32.33 36.67
N HIS A 402 18.31 -31.60 37.76
CA HIS A 402 19.22 -30.76 38.55
C HIS A 402 20.53 -30.31 37.92
N GLU A 403 20.84 -29.02 38.06
CA GLU A 403 21.95 -28.52 38.90
C GLU A 403 22.11 -27.00 38.76
#